data_AF-X0X5P9-F1
#
_entry.id   AF-X0X5P9-F1
#
_cell.length_a   1.000
_cell.length_b   1.000
_cell.length_c   1.000
_cell.angle_alpha   90.00
_cell.angle_beta   90.00
_cell.angle_gamma   90.00
#
_symmetry.space_group_name_H-M   'P 1'
#
loop_
_entity.id
_entity.type
_entity.pdbx_description
1 polymer ?
#
loop_
_entity_poly.entity_id
_entity_poly.type
_entity_poly.pdbx_seq_one_letter_code
_entity_poly.pdbx_strand_id
1 'polypeptide(L)' 'MGSMELVAVANAMVAEGKGILAIDESTGTCQKRFDSIGVECTEQNRRD' A
#
# COMPACT_ATOMS: atom_id res chain seq x y z
N MET A 1 6.75 4.66 -21.86
CA MET A 1 6.77 3.33 -21.24
C MET A 1 6.63 2.30 -22.34
N GLY A 2 7.66 1.48 -22.56
CA GLY A 2 7.62 0.47 -23.62
C GLY A 2 6.77 -0.73 -23.19
N SER A 3 6.11 -1.44 -24.11
CA SER A 3 5.33 -2.65 -23.78
C SER A 3 6.16 -3.69 -23.01
N MET A 4 7.46 -3.81 -23.33
CA MET A 4 8.41 -4.69 -22.64
C MET A 4 8.67 -4.28 -21.18
N GLU A 5 8.62 -2.99 -20.88
CA GLU A 5 8.82 -2.45 -19.53
C GLU A 5 7.65 -2.83 -18.61
N LEU A 6 6.41 -2.74 -19.11
CA LEU A 6 5.21 -3.18 -18.38
C LEU A 6 5.26 -4.69 -18.09
N VAL A 7 5.68 -5.50 -19.07
CA VAL A 7 5.83 -6.96 -18.89
C VAL A 7 6.90 -7.29 -17.84
N ALA A 8 8.03 -6.59 -17.86
CA ALA A 8 9.09 -6.79 -16.87
C ALA A 8 8.62 -6.45 -15.44
N VAL A 9 7.91 -5.32 -15.28
CA VAL A 9 7.34 -4.92 -13.99
C VAL A 9 6.30 -5.93 -13.50
N ALA A 10 5.38 -6.36 -14.36
CA ALA A 10 4.36 -7.34 -13.98
C ALA A 10 4.98 -8.66 -13.50
N ASN A 11 5.98 -9.18 -14.20
CA ASN A 11 6.70 -10.39 -13.79
C ASN A 11 7.43 -10.19 -12.44
N ALA A 12 8.01 -9.01 -12.20
CA ALA A 12 8.67 -8.71 -10.94
C ALA A 12 7.69 -8.64 -9.76
N MET A 13 6.45 -8.14 -9.98
CA MET A 13 5.40 -8.07 -8.96
C MET A 13 4.92 -9.45 -8.50
N VAL A 14 5.04 -10.48 -9.34
CA VAL A 14 4.53 -11.85 -9.07
C VAL A 14 5.64 -12.90 -8.93
N ALA A 15 6.88 -12.48 -8.69
CA ALA A 15 8.01 -13.40 -8.53
C ALA A 15 7.77 -14.42 -7.41
N GLU A 16 8.26 -15.64 -7.59
CA GLU A 16 8.12 -16.71 -6.60
C GLU A 16 8.67 -16.29 -5.23
N GLY A 17 7.91 -16.57 -4.17
CA GLY A 17 8.25 -16.17 -2.81
C GLY A 17 8.06 -14.67 -2.51
N LYS A 18 7.50 -13.88 -3.44
CA LYS A 18 7.12 -12.48 -3.22
C LYS A 18 5.60 -12.28 -3.34
N GLY A 19 5.13 -11.15 -2.82
CA GLY A 19 3.74 -10.73 -2.91
C GLY A 19 3.61 -9.22 -2.90
N ILE A 20 2.36 -8.75 -3.05
CA ILE A 20 2.02 -7.31 -3.04
C ILE A 20 1.46 -6.96 -1.66
N LEU A 21 2.01 -5.90 -1.06
CA LEU A 21 1.46 -5.31 0.15
C LEU A 21 0.57 -4.13 -0.22
N ALA A 22 -0.73 -4.24 0.08
CA ALA A 22 -1.69 -3.18 -0.14
C ALA A 22 -1.71 -2.20 1.06
N ILE A 23 -1.15 -1.00 0.86
CA ILE A 23 -1.16 0.13 1.82
C ILE A 23 -1.86 1.34 1.17
N ASP A 24 -2.94 1.09 0.45
CA ASP A 24 -3.70 2.05 -0.35
C ASP A 24 -5.02 2.46 0.32
N GLU A 25 -5.09 2.34 1.65
CA GLU A 25 -6.28 2.71 2.41
C GLU A 25 -6.61 4.20 2.23
N SER A 26 -7.86 4.49 1.83
CA SER A 26 -8.39 5.86 1.84
C SER A 26 -8.33 6.46 3.24
N THR A 27 -8.36 7.80 3.35
CA THR A 27 -8.36 8.49 4.65
C THR A 27 -9.46 7.98 5.59
N GLY A 28 -10.66 7.71 5.07
CA GLY A 28 -11.78 7.19 5.88
C GLY A 28 -11.60 5.73 6.30
N THR A 29 -10.89 4.92 5.52
CA THR A 29 -10.54 3.54 5.90
C THR A 29 -9.44 3.53 6.96
N CYS A 30 -8.38 4.29 6.73
CA CYS A 30 -7.25 4.43 7.63
C CYS A 30 -7.67 4.97 9.01
N GLN A 31 -8.59 5.95 9.05
CA GLN A 31 -9.19 6.45 10.29
C GLN A 31 -9.78 5.31 11.13
N LYS A 32 -10.56 4.40 10.54
CA LYS A 32 -11.15 3.28 11.28
C LYS A 32 -10.09 2.34 11.87
N ARG A 33 -8.93 2.20 11.21
CA ARG A 33 -7.81 1.41 11.73
C ARG A 33 -7.18 2.10 12.94
N PHE A 34 -6.92 3.39 12.85
CA PHE A 34 -6.35 4.16 13.96
C PHE A 34 -7.30 4.32 15.14
N ASP A 35 -8.59 4.51 14.91
CA ASP A 35 -9.61 4.53 15.96
C ASP A 35 -9.60 3.24 16.78
N SER A 36 -9.41 2.09 16.12
CA SER A 36 -9.39 0.79 16.78
C SER A 36 -8.21 0.59 17.75
N ILE A 37 -7.15 1.37 17.58
CA ILE A 37 -5.96 1.36 18.43
C ILE A 37 -5.79 2.64 19.25
N GLY A 38 -6.78 3.55 19.24
CA GLY A 38 -6.77 4.78 20.01
C GLY A 38 -5.76 5.84 19.54
N VAL A 39 -5.39 5.82 18.26
CA VAL A 39 -4.45 6.78 17.65
C VAL A 39 -5.23 7.80 16.81
N GLU A 40 -4.80 9.06 16.82
CA GLU A 40 -5.39 10.10 15.97
C GLU A 40 -4.92 9.95 14.50
N CYS A 41 -5.82 10.10 13.52
CA CYS A 41 -5.46 10.00 12.10
C CYS A 41 -4.91 11.32 11.52
N THR A 42 -3.76 11.73 12.02
CA THR A 42 -3.01 12.86 11.46
C THR A 42 -2.19 12.44 10.24
N GLU A 43 -1.76 13.40 9.43
CA GLU A 43 -0.87 13.12 8.29
C GLU A 43 0.49 12.59 8.76
N GLN A 44 0.96 13.03 9.93
CA GLN A 44 2.18 12.52 10.55
C GLN A 44 2.04 11.04 10.94
N ASN A 45 0.96 10.68 11.64
CA ASN A 45 0.73 9.29 12.06
C ASN A 45 0.50 8.32 10.89
N ARG A 46 0.06 8.80 9.73
CA ARG A 46 -0.04 7.97 8.50
C ARG A 46 1.31 7.76 7.79
N ARG A 47 2.27 8.65 8.04
CA ARG A 47 3.62 8.62 7.42
C ARG A 47 4.61 7.80 8.26
N ASP A 48 4.46 7.84 9.57
CA ASP A 48 5.27 7.08 10.53
C ASP A 48 4.98 5.57 10.47
#